data_AF-A0A2Z2KQB8-F1
#
_entry.id   AF-A0A2Z2KQB8-F1
#
_cell.length_a   1.000
_cell.length_b   1.000
_cell.length_c   1.000
_cell.angle_alpha   90.00
_cell.angle_beta   90.00
_cell.angle_gamma   90.00
#
_symmetry.space_group_name_H-M   'P 1'
#
loop_
_entity.id
_entity.type
_entity.pdbx_description
1 polymer ?
#
loop_
_entity_poly.entity_id
_entity_poly.type
_entity_poly.pdbx_seq_one_letter_code
_entity_poly.pdbx_strand_id
1 'polypeptide(L)'
;MNKKDTEVMVRLAKEGKRISKIWTEDFPEYDYWDIYFEVYGAGERSSVGVKRMITARLDKLTEADDKQDRINIIEELNELVVHLYSRYKSSQQKLNEIRTIINQ
;
A
#
# COMPACT_ATOMS: atom_id res chain seq x y z
N MET A 1 -13.04 -5.68 1.24
CA MET A 1 -13.11 -5.79 -0.24
C MET A 1 -12.94 -7.24 -0.65
N ASN A 2 -13.68 -7.72 -1.66
CA ASN A 2 -13.55 -9.11 -2.12
C ASN A 2 -12.48 -9.23 -3.23
N LYS A 3 -11.93 -10.44 -3.43
CA LYS A 3 -10.86 -10.70 -4.40
C LYS A 3 -11.22 -10.31 -5.85
N LYS A 4 -12.48 -10.49 -6.24
CA LYS A 4 -12.96 -10.14 -7.57
C LYS A 4 -12.93 -8.63 -7.78
N ASP A 5 -13.30 -7.85 -6.76
CA ASP A 5 -13.26 -6.40 -6.80
C ASP A 5 -11.82 -5.90 -6.91
N THR A 6 -10.89 -6.44 -6.13
CA THR A 6 -9.45 -6.18 -6.24
C THR A 6 -8.94 -6.42 -7.66
N GLU A 7 -9.26 -7.58 -8.25
CA GLU A 7 -8.81 -7.92 -9.61
C GLU A 7 -9.34 -6.93 -10.65
N VAL A 8 -10.58 -6.48 -10.50
CA VAL A 8 -11.18 -5.48 -11.39
C VAL A 8 -10.51 -4.11 -11.20
N MET A 9 -10.30 -3.65 -9.96
CA MET A 9 -9.62 -2.38 -9.69
C MET A 9 -8.21 -2.36 -10.27
N VAL A 10 -7.45 -3.43 -10.06
CA VAL A 10 -6.09 -3.59 -10.61
C VAL A 10 -6.11 -3.59 -12.14
N ARG A 11 -7.06 -4.29 -12.76
CA ARG A 11 -7.21 -4.30 -14.23
C ARG A 11 -7.53 -2.91 -14.78
N LEU A 12 -8.53 -2.22 -14.22
CA LEU A 12 -8.94 -0.88 -14.65
C LEU A 12 -7.78 0.13 -14.52
N ALA A 13 -7.00 0.03 -13.46
CA ALA A 13 -5.83 0.86 -13.27
C ALA A 13 -4.72 0.54 -14.30
N LYS A 14 -4.50 -0.74 -14.62
CA LYS A 14 -3.56 -1.16 -15.69
C LYS A 14 -3.99 -0.70 -17.08
N GLU A 15 -5.31 -0.60 -17.32
CA GLU A 15 -5.91 -0.04 -18.54
C GLU A 15 -5.85 1.50 -18.59
N GLY A 16 -5.33 2.16 -17.53
CA GLY A 16 -5.09 3.60 -17.49
C GLY A 16 -6.20 4.42 -16.84
N LYS A 17 -7.24 3.80 -16.27
CA LYS A 17 -8.29 4.51 -15.53
C LYS A 17 -7.71 5.08 -14.22
N ARG A 18 -7.97 6.37 -13.95
CA ARG A 18 -7.48 7.05 -12.73
C ARG A 18 -8.18 6.47 -11.49
N ILE A 19 -7.46 6.32 -10.37
CA ILE A 19 -8.01 5.75 -9.12
C ILE A 19 -9.21 6.55 -8.60
N SER A 20 -9.18 7.89 -8.69
CA SER A 20 -10.33 8.72 -8.33
C SER A 20 -11.57 8.40 -9.15
N LYS A 21 -11.38 7.98 -10.41
CA LYS A 21 -12.46 7.55 -11.30
C LYS A 21 -12.93 6.14 -11.01
N ILE A 22 -12.00 5.23 -10.70
CA ILE A 22 -12.32 3.88 -10.23
C ILE A 22 -13.18 3.95 -8.95
N TRP A 23 -12.84 4.85 -8.04
CA TRP A 23 -13.62 5.10 -6.83
C TRP A 23 -14.99 5.69 -7.12
N THR A 24 -15.07 6.83 -7.81
CA THR A 24 -16.36 7.52 -7.95
C THR A 24 -17.33 6.83 -8.90
N GLU A 25 -16.85 6.04 -9.86
CA GLU A 25 -17.68 5.47 -10.94
C GLU A 25 -17.91 3.96 -10.81
N ASP A 26 -16.95 3.19 -10.28
CA ASP A 26 -17.03 1.73 -10.27
C ASP A 26 -17.20 1.14 -8.87
N PHE A 27 -16.69 1.81 -7.84
CA PHE A 27 -16.57 1.29 -6.48
C PHE A 27 -16.82 2.36 -5.38
N PRO A 28 -17.92 3.14 -5.44
CA PRO A 28 -18.18 4.24 -4.51
C PRO A 28 -18.48 3.76 -3.08
N GLU A 29 -18.82 2.49 -2.91
CA GLU A 29 -19.07 1.84 -1.62
C GLU A 29 -17.79 1.60 -0.81
N TYR A 30 -16.62 1.65 -1.45
CA TYR A 30 -15.34 1.52 -0.80
C TYR A 30 -14.72 2.88 -0.50
N ASP A 31 -13.87 2.91 0.53
CA ASP A 31 -13.05 4.08 0.77
C ASP A 31 -12.00 4.24 -0.34
N TYR A 32 -11.79 5.48 -0.75
CA TYR A 32 -10.81 5.82 -1.79
C TYR A 32 -9.44 5.20 -1.50
N TRP A 33 -9.02 5.16 -0.22
CA TRP A 33 -7.73 4.62 0.16
C TRP A 33 -7.65 3.10 0.09
N ASP A 34 -8.76 2.41 0.31
CA ASP A 34 -8.81 0.95 0.18
C ASP A 34 -8.68 0.56 -1.31
N ILE A 35 -9.28 1.33 -2.22
CA ILE A 35 -9.09 1.15 -3.68
C ILE A 35 -7.66 1.50 -4.09
N TYR A 36 -7.14 2.63 -3.62
CA TYR A 36 -5.74 3.02 -3.85
C TYR A 36 -4.77 1.92 -3.40
N PHE A 37 -5.06 1.29 -2.26
CA PHE A 37 -4.26 0.22 -1.68
C PHE A 37 -4.22 -1.02 -2.56
N GLU A 38 -5.37 -1.52 -3.03
CA GLU A 38 -5.42 -2.70 -3.89
C GLU A 38 -4.71 -2.48 -5.23
N VAL A 39 -4.93 -1.31 -5.83
CA VAL A 39 -4.33 -0.93 -7.12
C VAL A 39 -2.81 -0.85 -7.03
N TYR A 40 -2.25 -0.22 -5.98
CA TYR A 40 -0.80 -0.07 -5.81
C TYR A 40 -0.14 -1.28 -5.15
N GLY A 41 -0.88 -2.08 -4.38
CA GLY A 41 -0.41 -3.33 -3.79
C GLY A 41 -0.03 -4.38 -4.85
N ALA A 42 -0.71 -4.37 -5.99
CA ALA A 42 -0.49 -5.30 -7.09
C ALA A 42 0.78 -5.06 -7.94
N GLY A 43 1.56 -4.00 -7.67
CA GLY A 43 2.70 -3.58 -8.50
C GLY A 43 4.03 -3.35 -7.76
N GLU A 44 4.19 -3.88 -6.55
CA GLU A 44 5.29 -3.62 -5.60
C GLU A 44 5.25 -2.23 -4.95
N ARG A 45 4.91 -2.22 -3.65
CA ARG A 45 4.69 -1.04 -2.82
C ARG A 45 5.93 -0.12 -2.71
N SER A 46 6.08 0.88 -3.57
CA SER A 46 7.17 1.87 -3.47
C SER A 46 7.27 2.45 -2.04
N SER A 47 8.49 2.77 -1.57
CA SER A 47 8.67 3.27 -0.19
C SER A 47 7.85 4.53 0.11
N VAL A 48 7.65 5.39 -0.91
CA VAL A 48 6.80 6.58 -0.81
C VAL A 48 5.32 6.21 -0.68
N GLY A 49 4.86 5.22 -1.44
CA GLY A 49 3.49 4.71 -1.35
C GLY A 49 3.19 4.15 0.04
N VAL A 50 4.10 3.34 0.59
CA VAL A 50 3.95 2.78 1.94
C VAL A 50 3.95 3.85 3.01
N LYS A 51 4.80 4.89 2.89
CA LYS A 51 4.79 6.02 3.83
C LYS A 51 3.44 6.74 3.83
N ARG A 52 2.85 7.00 2.66
CA ARG A 52 1.51 7.63 2.55
C ARG A 52 0.43 6.76 3.20
N MET A 53 0.53 5.44 3.06
CA MET A 53 -0.40 4.51 3.68
C MET A 53 -0.29 4.51 5.21
N ILE A 54 0.93 4.55 5.75
CA ILE A 54 1.14 4.70 7.20
C ILE A 54 0.47 5.99 7.69
N THR A 55 0.64 7.10 6.99
CA THR A 55 -0.03 8.37 7.35
C THR A 55 -1.55 8.21 7.36
N ALA A 56 -2.15 7.67 6.28
CA ALA A 56 -3.60 7.50 6.21
C ALA A 56 -4.15 6.57 7.30
N ARG A 57 -3.41 5.52 7.68
CA ARG A 57 -3.81 4.61 8.77
C ARG A 57 -3.64 5.26 10.14
N LEU A 58 -2.65 6.11 10.34
CA LEU A 58 -2.53 6.93 11.55
C LEU A 58 -3.71 7.89 11.66
N ASP A 59 -4.12 8.54 10.57
CA ASP A 59 -5.28 9.43 10.55
C ASP A 59 -6.56 8.65 10.91
N LYS A 60 -6.80 7.49 10.26
CA LYS A 60 -7.93 6.60 10.59
C LYS A 60 -7.90 6.10 12.04
N LEU A 61 -6.71 5.85 12.60
CA LEU A 61 -6.57 5.43 14.00
C LEU A 61 -7.09 6.51 14.97
N THR A 62 -6.91 7.80 14.63
CA THR A 62 -7.42 8.91 15.45
C THR A 62 -8.95 9.03 15.42
N GLU A 63 -9.59 8.54 14.37
CA GLU A 63 -11.04 8.57 14.15
C GLU A 63 -11.73 7.27 14.62
N ALA A 64 -10.98 6.25 15.04
CA ALA A 64 -11.51 4.93 15.36
C ALA A 64 -12.10 4.86 16.78
N ASP A 65 -13.43 4.76 16.86
CA ASP A 65 -14.18 4.69 18.11
C ASP A 65 -14.10 3.31 18.78
N ASP A 66 -14.07 2.24 18.00
CA ASP A 66 -14.06 0.87 18.50
C ASP A 66 -12.65 0.32 18.81
N LYS A 67 -12.56 -0.49 19.86
CA LYS A 67 -11.29 -1.08 20.31
C LYS A 67 -10.74 -2.09 19.31
N GLN A 68 -11.60 -2.93 18.72
CA GLN A 68 -11.19 -3.94 17.76
C GLN A 68 -10.69 -3.26 16.48
N ASP A 69 -11.38 -2.21 16.02
CA ASP A 69 -10.93 -1.44 14.86
C ASP A 69 -9.57 -0.79 15.09
N ARG A 70 -9.32 -0.23 16.28
CA ARG A 70 -7.99 0.29 16.65
C ARG A 70 -6.91 -0.80 16.61
N ILE A 71 -7.20 -2.01 17.12
CA ILE A 71 -6.25 -3.13 17.09
C ILE A 71 -5.91 -3.51 15.64
N ASN A 72 -6.92 -3.65 14.79
CA ASN A 72 -6.73 -4.00 13.39
C ASN A 72 -5.85 -2.96 12.66
N ILE A 73 -6.11 -1.66 12.90
CA ILE A 73 -5.31 -0.58 12.31
C ILE A 73 -3.85 -0.62 12.82
N ILE A 74 -3.62 -0.90 14.10
CA ILE A 74 -2.28 -1.02 14.67
C ILE A 74 -1.52 -2.22 14.07
N GLU A 75 -2.18 -3.35 13.88
CA GLU A 75 -1.59 -4.53 13.23
C GLU A 75 -1.17 -4.21 11.79
N GLU A 76 -2.06 -3.56 11.03
CA GLU A 76 -1.74 -3.12 9.67
C GLU A 76 -0.55 -2.14 9.64
N LEU A 77 -0.53 -1.15 10.55
CA LEU A 77 0.58 -0.21 10.67
C LEU A 77 1.91 -0.93 10.91
N ASN A 78 1.92 -1.94 11.78
CA ASN A 78 3.12 -2.75 12.05
C ASN A 78 3.60 -3.47 10.79
N GLU A 79 2.70 -4.09 10.02
CA GLU A 79 3.06 -4.74 8.75
C GLU A 79 3.67 -3.77 7.74
N LEU A 80 3.11 -2.56 7.62
CA LEU A 80 3.63 -1.53 6.71
C LEU A 80 5.02 -1.05 7.11
N VAL A 81 5.28 -0.89 8.40
CA VAL A 81 6.61 -0.53 8.92
C VAL A 81 7.62 -1.66 8.68
N VAL A 82 7.25 -2.91 8.97
CA VAL A 82 8.09 -4.09 8.72
C VAL A 82 8.41 -4.23 7.23
N HIS A 83 7.44 -3.97 6.35
CA HIS A 83 7.64 -3.98 4.92
C HIS A 83 8.66 -2.93 4.47
N LEU A 84 8.57 -1.69 4.97
CA LEU A 84 9.56 -0.64 4.69
C LEU A 84 10.97 -1.03 5.14
N TYR A 85 11.10 -1.55 6.35
CA TYR A 85 12.38 -2.01 6.88
C TYR A 85 12.98 -3.12 6.01
N SER A 86 12.17 -4.12 5.65
CA SER A 86 12.60 -5.26 4.84
C SER A 86 13.04 -4.83 3.44
N ARG A 87 12.27 -3.92 2.81
CA ARG A 87 12.61 -3.36 1.50
C ARG A 87 13.92 -2.57 1.56
N TYR A 88 14.09 -1.72 2.58
CA TYR A 88 15.34 -0.98 2.77
C TYR A 88 16.55 -1.91 2.92
N LYS A 89 16.43 -2.95 3.77
CA LYS A 89 17.48 -3.97 3.95
C LYS A 89 17.84 -4.65 2.63
N SER A 90 16.84 -5.06 1.85
CA SER A 90 17.06 -5.69 0.53
C SER A 90 17.71 -4.73 -0.47
N SER A 91 17.25 -3.47 -0.53
CA SER A 91 17.86 -2.45 -1.39
C SER A 91 19.31 -2.18 -1.02
N GLN A 92 19.65 -2.15 0.27
CA GLN A 92 21.02 -1.98 0.74
C GLN A 92 21.91 -3.17 0.36
N GLN A 93 21.41 -4.40 0.47
CA GLN A 93 22.12 -5.60 0.04
C GLN A 93 22.44 -5.55 -1.46
N LYS A 94 21.45 -5.23 -2.30
CA LYS A 94 21.65 -5.05 -3.74
C LYS A 94 22.68 -3.97 -4.07
N LEU A 95 22.66 -2.83 -3.38
CA LEU A 95 23.65 -1.76 -3.57
C LEU A 95 25.06 -2.22 -3.18
N ASN A 96 25.20 -3.00 -2.12
CA ASN A 96 26.49 -3.55 -1.71
C ASN A 96 27.02 -4.55 -2.75
N GLU A 97 26.17 -5.43 -3.29
CA GLU A 97 26.54 -6.35 -4.37
C GLU A 97 27.05 -5.60 -5.61
N ILE A 98 26.33 -4.55 -6.03
CA ILE A 98 26.74 -3.69 -7.16
C ILE A 98 28.11 -3.03 -6.88
N ARG A 99 28.32 -2.50 -5.67
CA ARG A 99 29.61 -1.89 -5.29
C ARG A 99 30.77 -2.89 -5.34
N THR A 100 30.55 -4.13 -4.91
CA THR A 100 31.57 -5.18 -4.98
C THR A 100 31.97 -5.48 -6.42
N ILE A 101 31.01 -5.50 -7.35
CA ILE A 101 31.26 -5.74 -8.78
C ILE A 101 31.99 -4.55 -9.42
N ILE A 102 31.61 -3.31 -9.11
CA ILE A 102 32.21 -2.11 -9.72
C ILE A 102 33.64 -1.85 -9.22
N ASN A 103 33.94 -2.19 -7.97
CA ASN A 103 35.27 -1.96 -7.37
C ASN A 103 36.24 -3.13 -7.54
N GLN A 104 35.89 -4.14 -8.36
CA GLN A 104 36.81 -5.17 -8.86
C GLN A 104 37.55 -4.66 -10.09
#